data_AF-F8P632-F1
#
_entry.id   AF-F8P632-F1
#
_cell.length_a   1.000
_cell.length_b   1.000
_cell.length_c   1.000
_cell.angle_alpha   90.00
_cell.angle_beta   90.00
_cell.angle_gamma   90.00
#
_symmetry.space_group_name_H-M   'P 1'
#
loop_
_entity.id
_entity.type
_entity.pdbx_description
1 polymer ?
#
loop_
_entity_poly.entity_id
_entity_poly.type
_entity_poly.pdbx_seq_one_letter_code
_entity_poly.pdbx_strand_id
1 'polypeptide(L)'
;MNTFRQASRSTALHAARTARQEAQDRTRVHIQLRGLPRSALPSDIRRTVIREKLTAVTDIVLDYHRFNPTGRAYLTVSHPDFMKTNLHALENATVGGIPFESYSAPPPASGPPERTRGPKGRAEAADRGLITGNGPRGG
;
A
#
# COMPACT_ATOMS: atom_id res chain seq x y z
N MET A 1 29.07 -27.62 24.78
CA MET A 1 28.65 -27.45 23.37
C MET A 1 27.14 -27.62 23.29
N ASN A 2 26.36 -26.54 23.19
CA ASN A 2 24.88 -26.62 23.23
C ASN A 2 24.19 -25.57 22.32
N THR A 3 24.66 -25.45 21.08
CA THR A 3 24.22 -24.42 20.11
C THR A 3 23.17 -24.92 19.10
N PHE A 4 22.92 -26.24 19.00
CA PHE A 4 22.02 -26.81 17.99
C PHE A 4 20.52 -26.71 18.31
N ARG A 5 20.14 -26.55 19.58
CA ARG A 5 18.73 -26.51 20.00
C ARG A 5 18.04 -25.15 19.80
N GLN A 6 18.81 -24.08 19.58
CA GLN A 6 18.28 -22.73 19.34
C GLN A 6 17.92 -22.47 17.87
N ALA A 7 18.65 -23.06 16.91
CA ALA A 7 18.39 -22.86 15.48
C ALA A 7 16.99 -23.36 15.07
N SER A 8 16.56 -24.52 15.56
CA SER A 8 15.29 -25.16 15.16
C SER A 8 14.02 -24.41 15.62
N ARG A 9 14.10 -23.61 16.69
CA ARG A 9 12.96 -22.78 17.13
C ARG A 9 12.76 -21.55 16.24
N SER A 10 13.85 -20.99 15.71
CA SER A 10 13.79 -19.79 14.86
C SER A 10 13.17 -20.07 13.49
N THR A 11 13.53 -21.19 12.85
CA THR A 11 12.99 -21.60 11.54
C THR A 11 11.51 -21.96 11.61
N ALA A 12 11.07 -22.63 12.68
CA ALA A 12 9.65 -22.95 12.87
C ALA A 12 8.77 -21.69 13.01
N LEU A 13 9.26 -20.66 13.72
CA LEU A 13 8.56 -19.38 13.86
C LEU A 13 8.50 -18.61 12.54
N HIS A 14 9.59 -18.59 11.78
CA HIS A 14 9.60 -17.98 10.44
C HIS A 14 8.63 -18.69 9.48
N ALA A 15 8.65 -20.03 9.43
CA ALA A 15 7.73 -20.80 8.59
C ALA A 15 6.26 -20.56 8.94
N ALA A 16 5.91 -20.53 10.23
CA ALA A 16 4.54 -20.24 10.67
C ALA A 16 4.09 -18.81 10.32
N ARG A 17 5.01 -17.84 10.37
CA ARG A 17 4.74 -16.45 9.98
C ARG A 17 4.52 -16.33 8.48
N THR A 18 5.36 -16.98 7.67
CA THR A 18 5.22 -17.01 6.21
C THR A 18 3.88 -17.65 5.81
N ALA A 19 3.53 -18.81 6.38
CA ALA A 19 2.25 -19.48 6.07
C ALA A 19 1.02 -18.62 6.40
N ARG A 20 1.05 -17.88 7.52
CA ARG A 20 0.00 -16.92 7.86
C ARG A 20 -0.08 -15.76 6.87
N GLN A 21 1.07 -15.27 6.42
CA GLN A 21 1.15 -14.17 5.47
C GLN A 21 0.62 -14.60 4.10
N GLU A 22 1.01 -15.79 3.62
CA GLU A 22 0.49 -16.37 2.38
C GLU A 22 -1.03 -16.59 2.42
N ALA A 23 -1.58 -17.03 3.57
CA ALA A 23 -3.03 -17.16 3.73
C ALA A 23 -3.74 -15.81 3.68
N GLN A 24 -3.12 -14.75 4.21
CA GLN A 24 -3.66 -13.39 4.14
C GLN A 24 -3.59 -12.82 2.72
N ASP A 25 -2.51 -13.10 1.99
CA ASP A 25 -2.30 -12.63 0.62
C ASP A 25 -3.34 -13.22 -0.35
N ARG A 26 -3.85 -14.43 -0.07
CA ARG A 26 -4.93 -15.05 -0.85
C ARG A 26 -6.29 -14.36 -0.74
N THR A 27 -6.48 -13.51 0.27
CA THR A 27 -7.77 -12.84 0.51
C THR A 27 -7.71 -11.33 0.34
N ARG A 28 -6.50 -10.75 0.38
CA ARG A 28 -6.29 -9.31 0.31
C ARG A 28 -6.14 -8.83 -1.12
N VAL A 29 -6.67 -7.64 -1.36
CA VAL A 29 -6.58 -6.93 -2.65
C VAL A 29 -5.84 -5.60 -2.54
N HIS A 30 -5.25 -5.29 -1.38
CA HIS A 30 -4.53 -4.04 -1.16
C HIS A 30 -3.05 -4.30 -0.85
N ILE A 31 -2.18 -3.55 -1.52
CA ILE A 31 -0.74 -3.51 -1.25
C ILE A 31 -0.44 -2.13 -0.64
N GLN A 32 0.12 -2.11 0.56
CA GLN A 32 0.64 -0.90 1.16
C GLN A 32 2.12 -0.73 0.83
N LEU A 33 2.45 0.44 0.28
CA LEU A 33 3.82 0.91 0.08
C LEU A 33 4.22 1.78 1.28
N ARG A 34 5.46 1.62 1.77
CA ARG A 34 6.01 2.37 2.90
C ARG A 34 7.41 2.88 2.59
N GLY A 35 7.75 4.07 3.10
CA GLY A 35 9.06 4.68 2.86
C GLY A 35 9.14 5.47 1.55
N LEU A 36 7.99 5.89 1.00
CA LEU A 36 7.97 6.73 -0.20
C LEU A 36 8.48 8.14 0.11
N PRO A 37 9.12 8.82 -0.87
CA PRO A 37 9.46 10.23 -0.75
C PRO A 37 8.21 11.06 -0.41
N ARG A 38 8.32 12.03 0.49
CA ARG A 38 7.18 12.93 0.82
C ARG A 38 6.76 13.83 -0.34
N SER A 39 7.65 14.02 -1.32
CA SER A 39 7.36 14.71 -2.57
C SER A 39 6.74 13.80 -3.64
N ALA A 40 6.62 12.49 -3.38
CA ALA A 40 6.11 11.54 -4.35
C ALA A 40 4.66 11.87 -4.70
N LEU A 41 4.40 11.98 -6.00
CA LEU A 41 3.07 12.20 -6.54
C LEU A 41 2.43 10.86 -6.91
N PRO A 42 1.08 10.79 -7.01
CA PRO A 42 0.41 9.60 -7.53
C PRO A 42 0.90 9.20 -8.93
N SER A 43 1.35 10.18 -9.73
CA SER A 43 1.95 9.95 -11.04
C SER A 43 3.29 9.22 -10.97
N ASP A 44 4.13 9.48 -9.96
CA ASP A 44 5.41 8.77 -9.77
C ASP A 44 5.20 7.31 -9.40
N ILE A 45 4.21 7.05 -8.56
CA ILE A 45 3.79 5.68 -8.22
C ILE A 45 3.24 5.00 -9.47
N ARG A 46 2.41 5.68 -10.27
CA ARG A 46 1.90 5.14 -11.54
C ARG A 46 3.03 4.79 -12.52
N ARG A 47 4.08 5.62 -12.62
CA ARG A 47 5.26 5.30 -13.45
C ARG A 47 5.96 4.04 -12.93
N THR A 48 6.06 3.88 -11.61
CA THR A 48 6.63 2.69 -10.98
C THR A 48 5.79 1.44 -11.27
N VAL A 49 4.47 1.54 -11.18
CA VAL A 49 3.53 0.47 -11.55
C VAL A 49 3.77 -0.01 -12.99
N ILE A 50 3.94 0.93 -13.92
CA ILE A 50 4.23 0.63 -15.33
C ILE A 50 5.62 0.02 -15.50
N ARG A 51 6.65 0.59 -14.84
CA ARG A 51 8.04 0.16 -14.94
C ARG A 51 8.25 -1.27 -14.41
N GLU A 52 7.68 -1.57 -13.25
CA GLU A 52 7.75 -2.90 -12.63
C GLU A 52 6.73 -3.89 -13.22
N LYS A 53 5.94 -3.46 -14.23
CA LYS A 53 4.94 -4.29 -14.94
C LYS A 53 3.93 -4.94 -13.99
N LEU A 54 3.49 -4.18 -12.99
CA LEU A 54 2.46 -4.62 -12.05
C LEU A 54 1.15 -4.93 -12.79
N THR A 55 0.56 -6.07 -12.46
CA THR A 55 -0.62 -6.59 -13.18
C THR A 55 -1.90 -6.28 -12.41
N ALA A 56 -2.93 -5.86 -13.15
CA ALA A 56 -4.29 -5.67 -12.67
C ALA A 56 -4.42 -4.71 -11.47
N VAL A 57 -3.61 -3.65 -11.44
CA VAL A 57 -3.75 -2.54 -10.48
C VAL A 57 -4.91 -1.63 -10.92
N THR A 58 -5.92 -1.48 -10.07
CA THR A 58 -7.16 -0.73 -10.35
C THR A 58 -7.15 0.68 -9.77
N ASP A 59 -6.51 0.88 -8.62
CA ASP A 59 -6.44 2.18 -7.96
C ASP A 59 -5.08 2.41 -7.27
N ILE A 60 -4.71 3.68 -7.14
CA ILE A 60 -3.47 4.13 -6.51
C ILE A 60 -3.82 5.32 -5.63
N VAL A 61 -3.53 5.19 -4.34
CA VAL A 61 -3.89 6.20 -3.35
C VAL A 61 -2.72 6.53 -2.45
N LEU A 62 -2.39 7.82 -2.34
CA LEU A 62 -1.48 8.33 -1.31
C LEU A 62 -2.22 8.52 0.00
N ASP A 63 -1.53 8.19 1.09
CA ASP A 63 -1.99 8.46 2.44
C ASP A 63 -1.45 9.82 2.91
N TYR A 64 -2.35 10.64 3.47
CA TYR A 64 -2.04 11.98 3.93
C TYR A 64 -2.30 12.13 5.42
N HIS A 65 -1.60 13.06 6.03
CA HIS A 65 -1.89 13.53 7.38
C HIS A 65 -1.74 15.05 7.40
N ARG A 66 -2.82 15.76 7.71
CA ARG A 66 -2.93 17.23 7.63
C ARG A 66 -2.43 17.76 6.28
N PHE A 67 -2.91 17.16 5.19
CA PHE A 67 -2.54 17.49 3.79
C PHE A 67 -1.07 17.24 3.43
N ASN A 68 -0.28 16.65 4.33
CA ASN A 68 1.10 16.25 4.05
C ASN A 68 1.16 14.75 3.77
N PRO A 69 1.82 14.30 2.69
CA PRO A 69 2.03 12.89 2.40
C PRO A 69 2.76 12.19 3.56
N THR A 70 2.23 11.04 3.99
CA THR A 70 2.83 10.27 5.10
C THR A 70 4.03 9.43 4.66
N GLY A 71 4.32 9.39 3.35
CA GLY A 71 5.27 8.44 2.77
C GLY A 71 4.69 7.02 2.63
N ARG A 72 3.36 6.90 2.71
CA ARG A 72 2.64 5.65 2.49
C ARG A 72 1.70 5.78 1.29
N ALA A 73 1.54 4.68 0.58
CA ALA A 73 0.54 4.56 -0.48
C ALA A 73 -0.16 3.22 -0.40
N TYR A 74 -1.33 3.14 -1.01
CA TYR A 74 -2.11 1.93 -1.17
C TYR A 74 -2.35 1.71 -2.66
N LEU A 75 -2.02 0.51 -3.14
CA LEU A 75 -2.39 0.02 -4.45
C LEU A 75 -3.55 -0.96 -4.25
N THR A 76 -4.59 -0.79 -5.05
CA THR A 76 -5.69 -1.77 -5.12
C THR A 76 -5.47 -2.64 -6.35
N VAL A 77 -5.54 -3.95 -6.15
CA VAL A 77 -5.42 -4.97 -7.17
C VAL A 77 -6.82 -5.51 -7.48
N SER A 78 -7.11 -5.90 -8.72
CA SER A 78 -8.43 -6.39 -9.10
C SER A 78 -8.78 -7.74 -8.46
N HIS A 79 -7.78 -8.61 -8.27
CA HIS A 79 -7.94 -9.96 -7.76
C HIS A 79 -6.76 -10.37 -6.87
N PRO A 80 -6.98 -11.13 -5.78
CA PRO A 80 -5.92 -11.59 -4.88
C PRO A 80 -4.84 -12.44 -5.57
N ASP A 81 -5.14 -13.11 -6.68
CA ASP A 81 -4.17 -13.97 -7.39
C ASP A 81 -2.96 -13.20 -7.89
N PHE A 82 -3.12 -11.91 -8.21
CA PHE A 82 -2.02 -11.05 -8.64
C PHE A 82 -1.19 -10.51 -7.46
N MET A 83 -1.63 -10.70 -6.21
CA MET A 83 -0.98 -10.16 -5.02
C MET A 83 0.47 -10.64 -4.90
N LYS A 84 0.70 -11.95 -4.97
CA LYS A 84 2.04 -12.53 -4.78
C LYS A 84 3.01 -12.09 -5.88
N THR A 85 2.57 -12.14 -7.14
CA THR A 85 3.37 -11.70 -8.29
C THR A 85 3.70 -10.22 -8.19
N ASN A 86 2.74 -9.39 -7.79
CA ASN A 86 2.93 -7.96 -7.64
C ASN A 86 3.87 -7.61 -6.47
N LEU A 87 3.76 -8.31 -5.33
CA LEU A 87 4.69 -8.11 -4.20
C LEU A 87 6.12 -8.48 -4.58
N HIS A 88 6.32 -9.59 -5.30
CA HIS A 88 7.64 -9.98 -5.79
C HIS A 88 8.22 -8.97 -6.78
N ALA A 89 7.39 -8.39 -7.66
CA ALA A 89 7.82 -7.34 -8.58
C ALA A 89 8.26 -6.05 -7.85
N LEU A 90 7.77 -5.82 -6.63
CA LEU A 90 8.03 -4.61 -5.86
C LEU A 90 9.22 -4.73 -4.88
N GLU A 91 9.78 -5.92 -4.67
CA GLU A 91 10.76 -6.18 -3.61
C GLU A 91 12.03 -5.33 -3.68
N ASN A 92 12.43 -4.88 -4.89
CA ASN A 92 13.58 -3.99 -5.10
C ASN A 92 13.21 -2.72 -5.88
N ALA A 93 11.93 -2.36 -5.87
CA ALA A 93 11.45 -1.20 -6.60
C ALA A 93 11.85 0.11 -5.91
N THR A 94 12.00 1.17 -6.71
CA THR A 94 12.37 2.50 -6.23
C THR A 94 11.44 3.59 -6.77
N VAL A 95 11.20 4.64 -6.00
CA VAL A 95 10.50 5.86 -6.47
C VAL A 95 11.45 7.03 -6.35
N GLY A 96 11.75 7.69 -7.47
CA GLY A 96 12.71 8.81 -7.47
C GLY A 96 14.10 8.42 -6.95
N GLY A 97 14.52 7.17 -7.14
CA GLY A 97 15.80 6.65 -6.64
C GLY A 97 15.79 6.21 -5.17
N ILE A 98 14.68 6.36 -4.44
CA ILE A 98 14.55 5.92 -3.05
C ILE A 98 13.86 4.54 -3.01
N PRO A 99 14.45 3.52 -2.38
CA PRO A 99 13.81 2.23 -2.19
C PRO A 99 12.64 2.34 -1.21
N PHE A 100 11.61 1.54 -1.43
CA PHE A 100 10.45 1.47 -0.56
C PHE A 100 10.10 0.02 -0.25
N GLU A 101 9.33 -0.19 0.80
CA GLU A 101 8.85 -1.50 1.21
C GLU A 101 7.41 -1.71 0.75
N SER A 102 7.07 -2.92 0.34
CA SER A 102 5.70 -3.30 -0.05
C SER A 102 5.16 -4.44 0.81
N TYR A 103 3.93 -4.30 1.28
CA TYR A 103 3.25 -5.29 2.11
C TYR A 103 1.80 -5.48 1.68
N SER A 104 1.32 -6.72 1.71
CA SER A 104 -0.11 -7.01 1.68
C SER A 104 -0.78 -6.43 2.92
N ALA A 105 -1.83 -5.64 2.71
CA ALA A 105 -2.49 -4.87 3.76
C ALA A 105 -4.01 -5.05 3.72
N PRO A 106 -4.71 -4.85 4.85
CA PRO A 106 -6.15 -4.66 4.83
C PRO A 106 -6.51 -3.38 4.04
N PRO A 107 -7.81 -3.21 3.68
CA PRO A 107 -8.29 -1.96 3.12
C PRO A 107 -7.87 -0.77 3.98
N PRO A 108 -7.56 0.39 3.39
CA PRO A 108 -7.18 1.55 4.17
C PRO A 108 -8.33 2.00 5.10
N ALA A 109 -7.98 2.52 6.28
CA ALA A 109 -8.92 2.78 7.37
C ALA A 109 -9.95 3.88 7.08
N SER A 110 -9.64 4.83 6.19
CA SER A 110 -10.66 5.66 5.56
C SER A 110 -11.06 4.97 4.26
N GLY A 111 -12.34 4.61 4.14
CA GLY A 111 -12.88 4.06 2.90
C GLY A 111 -12.62 4.98 1.71
N PRO A 112 -12.80 4.51 0.46
CA PRO A 112 -12.70 5.37 -0.72
C PRO A 112 -13.56 6.61 -0.49
N PRO A 113 -13.02 7.84 -0.64
CA PRO A 113 -13.83 9.03 -0.44
C PRO A 113 -15.02 8.99 -1.39
N GLU A 114 -16.19 9.35 -0.87
CA GLU A 114 -17.41 9.46 -1.66
C GLU A 114 -17.10 10.37 -2.86
N ARG A 115 -17.41 9.90 -4.09
CA ARG A 115 -17.01 10.60 -5.31
C ARG A 115 -17.63 12.00 -5.34
N THR A 116 -16.88 13.01 -4.93
CA THR A 116 -17.30 14.41 -5.01
C THR A 116 -17.21 14.86 -6.45
N ARG A 117 -18.36 14.98 -7.12
CA ARG A 117 -18.43 15.36 -8.54
C ARG A 117 -18.31 16.88 -8.66
N GLY A 118 -17.23 17.34 -9.28
CA GLY A 118 -17.03 18.74 -9.68
C GLY A 118 -16.53 19.68 -8.56
N PRO A 119 -16.27 20.96 -8.89
CA PRO A 119 -15.81 21.96 -7.94
C PRO A 119 -16.84 22.25 -6.84
N LYS A 120 -18.15 22.21 -7.17
CA LYS A 120 -19.23 22.43 -6.21
C LYS A 120 -19.34 21.30 -5.17
N GLY A 121 -19.23 20.05 -5.59
CA GLY A 121 -19.21 18.90 -4.67
C GLY A 121 -17.98 18.86 -3.77
N ARG A 122 -16.84 19.40 -4.22
CA ARG A 122 -15.63 19.55 -3.38
C ARG A 122 -15.80 20.63 -2.31
N ALA A 123 -16.42 21.76 -2.67
CA ALA A 123 -16.73 22.82 -1.70
C ALA A 123 -17.75 22.34 -0.65
N GLU A 124 -18.83 21.68 -1.08
CA GLU A 124 -19.84 21.13 -0.15
C GLU A 124 -19.27 20.04 0.77
N ALA A 125 -18.30 19.24 0.31
CA ALA A 125 -17.60 18.27 1.16
C ALA A 125 -16.61 18.91 2.14
N ALA A 126 -15.95 20.00 1.75
CA ALA A 126 -15.13 20.81 2.65
C ALA A 126 -16.00 21.48 3.72
N ASP A 127 -17.13 22.08 3.34
CA ASP A 127 -18.08 22.73 4.24
C ASP A 127 -18.71 21.75 5.25
N ARG A 128 -18.87 20.48 4.86
CA ARG A 128 -19.34 19.39 5.74
C ARG A 128 -18.24 18.81 6.64
N GLY A 129 -16.99 19.26 6.53
CA GLY A 129 -15.86 18.74 7.30
C GLY A 129 -15.41 17.33 6.90
N LEU A 130 -15.78 16.86 5.70
CA LEU A 130 -15.38 15.54 5.20
C LEU A 130 -13.91 15.50 4.77
N ILE A 131 -13.39 16.63 4.25
CA ILE A 131 -11.98 16.77 3.88
C ILE A 131 -11.19 17.20 5.10
N THR A 132 -10.69 16.24 5.87
CA THR A 132 -9.94 16.49 7.11
C THR A 132 -8.42 16.60 6.88
N GLY A 133 -7.95 16.36 5.66
CA GLY A 133 -6.54 16.30 5.32
C GLY A 133 -5.86 14.99 5.76
N ASN A 134 -6.61 14.02 6.29
CA ASN A 134 -6.09 12.77 6.86
C ASN A 134 -6.61 11.54 6.11
N GLY A 135 -5.75 10.54 5.96
CA GLY A 135 -6.06 9.27 5.32
C GLY A 135 -5.84 9.28 3.80
N PRO A 136 -6.17 8.16 3.14
CA PRO A 136 -6.26 8.02 1.69
C PRO A 136 -6.88 9.22 0.98
N ARG A 137 -6.15 9.79 0.01
CA ARG A 137 -6.55 10.98 -0.77
C ARG A 137 -6.78 12.26 0.04
N GLY A 138 -6.48 12.28 1.35
CA GLY A 138 -6.62 13.46 2.20
C GLY A 138 -7.98 13.64 2.87
N GLY A 139 -8.81 12.59 2.89
CA GLY A 139 -10.18 12.66 3.42
C GLY A 139 -11.19 13.01 2.34
#